data_AF-A0A9Q4A6R2-F1
#
_entry.id   AF-A0A9Q4A6R2-F1
#
_cell.length_a   1.000
_cell.length_b   1.000
_cell.length_c   1.000
_cell.angle_alpha   90.00
_cell.angle_beta   90.00
_cell.angle_gamma   90.00
#
_symmetry.space_group_name_H-M   'P 1'
#
loop_
_entity.id
_entity.type
_entity.pdbx_description
1 polymer ?
#
loop_
_entity_poly.entity_id
_entity_poly.type
_entity_poly.pdbx_seq_one_letter_code
_entity_poly.pdbx_strand_id
1 'polypeptide(L)'
;VESADGQSVTHPDGAVQNLDGTTVHADGSIEHPNGDVQHKDGTWVFADGSVNYPDGRWKMVDGTITDAEGNVLGTVKPDAAP
;
A
#
# COMPACT_ATOMS: atom_id res chain seq x y z
N VAL A 1 -16.96 -18.12 4.44
CA VAL A 1 -16.73 -19.42 3.79
C VAL A 1 -15.24 -19.67 3.88
N GLU A 2 -14.84 -20.73 4.58
CA GLU A 2 -13.42 -21.04 4.81
C GLU A 2 -12.86 -21.66 3.53
N SER A 3 -11.88 -20.99 2.92
CA SER A 3 -11.18 -21.52 1.75
C SER A 3 -10.24 -22.65 2.20
N ALA A 4 -10.09 -23.67 1.35
CA ALA A 4 -9.63 -25.03 1.64
C ALA A 4 -8.19 -25.23 2.19
N ASP A 5 -7.54 -24.20 2.71
CA ASP A 5 -6.25 -24.29 3.41
C ASP A 5 -6.31 -23.76 4.86
N GLY A 6 -7.45 -23.25 5.33
CA GLY A 6 -7.59 -22.74 6.71
C GLY A 6 -6.66 -21.56 7.04
N GLN A 7 -5.96 -21.01 6.06
CA GLN A 7 -4.99 -19.93 6.22
C GLN A 7 -5.58 -18.55 5.93
N SER A 8 -6.88 -18.42 5.66
CA SER A 8 -7.50 -17.11 5.44
C SER A 8 -8.99 -17.06 5.81
N VAL A 9 -9.40 -15.92 6.34
CA VAL A 9 -10.74 -15.55 6.80
C VAL A 9 -11.37 -14.64 5.76
N THR A 10 -12.41 -15.11 5.08
CA THR A 10 -13.18 -14.28 4.15
C THR A 10 -14.32 -13.58 4.88
N HIS A 11 -14.31 -12.26 4.84
CA HIS A 11 -15.33 -11.38 5.40
C HIS A 11 -16.54 -11.23 4.45
N PRO A 12 -17.73 -10.91 4.97
CA PRO A 12 -18.94 -10.75 4.17
C PRO A 12 -18.91 -9.56 3.21
N ASP A 13 -18.06 -8.55 3.45
CA ASP A 13 -17.81 -7.44 2.53
C ASP A 13 -16.92 -7.84 1.34
N GLY A 14 -16.37 -9.05 1.34
CA GLY A 14 -15.50 -9.58 0.29
C GLY A 14 -14.01 -9.45 0.57
N ALA A 15 -13.61 -8.81 1.68
CA ALA A 15 -12.21 -8.84 2.12
C ALA A 15 -11.80 -10.26 2.57
N VAL A 16 -10.53 -10.60 2.40
CA VAL A 16 -9.90 -11.88 2.77
C VAL A 16 -8.69 -11.58 3.64
N GLN A 17 -8.78 -11.91 4.93
CA GLN A 17 -7.68 -11.76 5.88
C GLN A 17 -6.92 -13.08 6.03
N ASN A 18 -5.68 -13.12 5.58
CA ASN A 18 -4.80 -14.26 5.74
C ASN A 18 -4.28 -14.37 7.19
N LEU A 19 -3.97 -15.59 7.63
CA LEU A 19 -3.46 -15.90 8.96
C LEU A 19 -2.07 -15.30 9.23
N ASP A 20 -1.31 -15.04 8.16
CA ASP A 20 -0.04 -14.32 8.20
C ASP A 20 -0.25 -12.83 8.56
N GLY A 21 -1.50 -12.36 8.61
CA GLY A 21 -1.90 -10.98 8.88
C GLY A 21 -2.03 -10.11 7.63
N THR A 22 -1.86 -10.70 6.44
CA THR A 22 -2.10 -10.02 5.16
C THR A 22 -3.60 -9.93 4.88
N THR A 23 -4.17 -8.74 4.76
CA THR A 23 -5.58 -8.49 4.44
C THR A 23 -5.75 -8.06 2.98
N VAL A 24 -6.47 -8.84 2.18
CA VAL A 24 -6.85 -8.50 0.81
C VAL A 24 -8.26 -7.90 0.85
N HIS A 25 -8.41 -6.64 0.48
CA HIS A 25 -9.70 -5.97 0.42
C HIS A 25 -10.48 -6.35 -0.86
N ALA A 26 -11.81 -6.25 -0.78
CA ALA A 26 -12.69 -6.52 -1.92
C ALA A 26 -12.46 -5.59 -3.12
N ASP A 27 -11.88 -4.40 -2.90
CA ASP A 27 -11.54 -3.48 -3.98
C ASP A 27 -10.30 -3.93 -4.78
N GLY A 28 -9.54 -4.88 -4.24
CA GLY A 28 -8.29 -5.40 -4.79
C GLY A 28 -7.02 -4.86 -4.13
N SER A 29 -7.13 -4.01 -3.10
CA SER A 29 -5.98 -3.60 -2.29
C SER A 29 -5.55 -4.70 -1.32
N ILE A 30 -4.27 -4.74 -0.95
CA ILE A 30 -3.64 -5.74 -0.09
C ILE A 30 -2.88 -5.01 1.00
N GLU A 31 -3.33 -5.13 2.24
CA GLU A 31 -2.62 -4.68 3.43
C GLU A 31 -1.78 -5.84 3.98
N HIS A 32 -0.50 -5.59 4.23
CA HIS A 32 0.45 -6.54 4.78
C HIS A 32 0.57 -6.34 6.30
N PRO A 33 0.93 -7.41 7.04
CA PRO A 33 1.03 -7.37 8.51
C PRO A 33 2.09 -6.40 9.04
N ASN A 34 3.08 -6.04 8.20
CA ASN A 34 4.11 -5.07 8.54
C ASN A 34 3.62 -3.61 8.44
N GLY A 35 2.39 -3.38 7.97
CA GLY A 35 1.79 -2.06 7.75
C GLY A 35 1.95 -1.54 6.31
N ASP A 36 2.51 -2.34 5.40
CA ASP A 36 2.56 -1.96 3.99
C ASP A 36 1.19 -2.18 3.33
N VAL A 37 0.75 -1.26 2.47
CA VAL A 37 -0.50 -1.35 1.72
C VAL A 37 -0.21 -1.28 0.23
N GLN A 38 -0.51 -2.35 -0.49
CA GLN A 38 -0.45 -2.41 -1.93
C GLN A 38 -1.85 -2.20 -2.52
N HIS A 39 -2.04 -1.08 -3.19
CA HIS A 39 -3.27 -0.76 -3.88
C HIS A 39 -3.36 -1.47 -5.23
N LYS A 40 -4.59 -1.70 -5.70
CA LYS A 40 -4.86 -2.38 -6.98
C LYS A 40 -4.32 -1.66 -8.22
N ASP A 41 -4.12 -0.35 -8.12
CA ASP A 41 -3.53 0.47 -9.19
C ASP A 41 -2.02 0.25 -9.32
N GLY A 42 -1.42 -0.50 -8.38
CA GLY A 42 0.01 -0.76 -8.28
C GLY A 42 0.74 0.22 -7.38
N THR A 43 0.03 1.12 -6.68
CA THR A 43 0.63 1.99 -5.67
C THR A 43 0.94 1.18 -4.42
N TRP A 44 2.17 1.27 -3.90
CA TRP A 44 2.61 0.59 -2.70
C TRP A 44 2.98 1.62 -1.62
N VAL A 45 2.18 1.69 -0.57
CA VAL A 45 2.44 2.50 0.62
C VAL A 45 3.19 1.62 1.61
N PHE A 46 4.37 2.05 2.04
CA PHE A 46 5.13 1.34 3.07
C PHE A 46 4.78 1.87 4.45
N ALA A 47 4.94 1.02 5.47
CA ALA A 47 4.69 1.38 6.86
C ALA A 47 5.56 2.55 7.37
N ASP A 48 6.73 2.76 6.76
CA ASP A 48 7.62 3.89 7.03
C ASP A 48 7.05 5.24 6.54
N GLY A 49 5.95 5.23 5.78
CA GLY A 49 5.33 6.42 5.18
C GLY A 49 5.85 6.77 3.79
N SER A 50 6.79 5.99 3.26
CA SER A 50 7.17 6.06 1.85
C SER A 50 6.09 5.44 0.95
N VAL A 51 5.99 5.90 -0.29
CA VAL A 51 5.01 5.40 -1.27
C VAL A 51 5.73 5.17 -2.59
N ASN A 52 5.69 3.94 -3.12
CA ASN A 52 6.09 3.65 -4.48
C ASN A 52 4.86 3.71 -5.40
N TYR A 53 4.96 4.48 -6.47
CA TYR A 53 3.94 4.57 -7.50
C TYR A 53 4.23 3.57 -8.63
N PRO A 54 3.19 3.05 -9.30
CA PRO A 54 3.34 2.09 -10.40
C PRO A 54 4.05 2.68 -11.62
N ASP A 55 4.05 4.01 -11.76
CA ASP A 55 4.80 4.72 -12.80
C ASP A 55 6.31 4.81 -12.52
N GLY A 56 6.77 4.27 -11.39
CA GLY A 56 8.16 4.25 -10.96
C GLY A 56 8.54 5.43 -10.07
N ARG A 57 7.65 6.40 -9.83
CA ARG A 57 7.89 7.44 -8.82
C ARG A 57 7.96 6.86 -7.41
N TRP A 58 8.73 7.51 -6.56
CA TRP A 58 8.86 7.19 -5.15
C TRP A 58 8.63 8.45 -4.33
N LYS A 59 7.67 8.43 -3.41
CA LYS A 59 7.52 9.45 -2.38
C LYS A 59 8.20 8.96 -1.12
N MET A 60 9.19 9.71 -0.67
CA MET A 60 9.89 9.52 0.59
C MET A 60 9.06 10.09 1.75
N VAL A 61 9.38 9.65 2.97
CA VAL A 61 8.72 10.07 4.20
C VAL A 61 8.87 11.58 4.49
N ASP A 62 9.96 12.20 4.01
CA ASP A 62 10.17 13.66 4.13
C ASP A 62 9.30 14.47 3.15
N GLY A 63 8.55 13.77 2.28
CA GLY A 63 7.74 14.38 1.22
C GLY A 63 8.49 14.54 -0.10
N THR A 64 9.77 14.15 -0.20
CA THR A 64 10.48 14.16 -1.48
C THR A 64 9.88 13.13 -2.42
N ILE A 65 9.52 13.53 -3.64
CA ILE A 65 9.10 12.65 -4.73
C ILE A 65 10.24 12.54 -5.72
N THR A 66 10.73 11.33 -5.95
CA THR A 66 11.69 10.99 -6.99
C THR A 66 11.02 10.23 -8.13
N ASP A 67 11.60 10.25 -9.33
CA ASP A 67 11.22 9.39 -10.44
C ASP A 67 11.93 8.02 -10.37
N ALA A 68 11.66 7.17 -11.37
CA ALA A 68 12.29 5.85 -11.51
C ALA A 68 13.80 5.92 -11.74
N GLU A 69 14.30 7.06 -12.23
CA GLU A 69 15.72 7.33 -12.49
C GLU A 69 16.43 7.93 -11.27
N GLY A 70 15.71 8.21 -10.17
CA GLY A 70 16.25 8.82 -8.96
C GLY A 70 16.33 10.35 -8.99
N ASN A 71 15.74 11.01 -9.99
CA ASN A 71 15.64 12.46 -10.03
C ASN A 71 14.53 12.94 -9.12
N VAL A 72 14.81 13.96 -8.31
CA VAL A 72 13.79 14.62 -7.48
C VAL A 72 12.84 15.41 -8.38
N LEU A 73 11.61 14.94 -8.49
CA LEU A 73 10.51 15.63 -9.21
C LEU A 73 9.95 16.81 -8.41
N GLY A 74 10.02 16.72 -7.09
CA GLY A 74 9.60 17.79 -6.20
C GLY A 74 9.40 17.30 -4.78
N THR A 75 9.25 18.22 -3.85
CA THR A 75 8.87 17.91 -2.47
C THR A 75 7.39 18.23 -2.34
N VAL A 76 6.56 17.23 -2.04
CA VAL A 76 5.28 17.52 -1.39
C VAL A 76 5.63 17.93 0.03
N LYS A 77 5.90 19.23 0.22
CA LYS A 77 5.77 19.81 1.56
C LYS A 77 4.41 19.36 2.07
N PRO A 78 4.29 18.88 3.33
CA PRO A 78 2.97 18.77 3.94
C PRO A 78 2.41 20.19 3.87
N ASP A 79 1.55 20.41 2.88
CA ASP A 79 1.03 21.72 2.55
C ASP A 79 0.46 22.26 3.86
N ALA A 80 1.04 23.37 4.32
CA ALA A 80 0.57 24.06 5.50
C ALA A 80 -0.94 24.19 5.33
N ALA A 81 -1.69 23.56 6.24
CA ALA A 81 -3.14 23.65 6.24
C ALA A 81 -3.54 25.14 6.12
N PRO A 82 -4.52 25.49 5.27
CA PRO A 82 -4.97 26.87 5.10
C PRO A 82 -5.48 27.49 6.40
#